data_AF-A0A7K4FSM1-F1
#
_entry.id   AF-A0A7K4FSM1-F1
#
_cell.length_a   1.000
_cell.length_b   1.000
_cell.length_c   1.000
_cell.angle_alpha   90.00
_cell.angle_beta   90.00
_cell.angle_gamma   90.00
#
_symmetry.space_group_name_H-M   'P 1'
#
loop_
_entity.id
_entity.type
_entity.pdbx_description
1 polymer ?
#
loop_
_entity_poly.entity_id
_entity_poly.type
_entity_poly.pdbx_seq_one_letter_code
_entity_poly.pdbx_strand_id
1 'polypeptide(L)'
;VSIHGLLNSSILDLLALKQGVAIIKVPAFYASIPCPYDSGKMVKVDYRLFKCKRCGFQADRDSVARLNLLRRGIFGAHQSHHCEGSVGP
;
A
#
# COMPACT_ATOMS: atom_id res chain seq x y z
N VAL A 1 19.01 -3.13 -25.03
CA VAL A 1 18.33 -3.33 -23.74
C VAL A 1 19.37 -3.18 -22.64
N SER A 2 19.33 -2.10 -21.87
CA SER A 2 20.40 -1.75 -20.93
C SER A 2 20.53 -2.81 -19.83
N ILE A 3 21.65 -3.51 -19.81
CA ILE A 3 22.04 -4.56 -18.86
C ILE A 3 22.30 -4.06 -17.42
N HIS A 4 22.19 -2.75 -17.18
CA HIS A 4 22.36 -2.13 -15.86
C HIS A 4 21.26 -2.49 -14.83
N GLY A 5 20.15 -3.12 -15.24
CA GLY A 5 19.02 -3.47 -14.36
C GLY A 5 19.12 -4.82 -13.63
N LEU A 6 20.14 -5.65 -13.91
CA LEU A 6 20.20 -7.04 -13.43
C LEU A 6 20.90 -7.21 -12.07
N LEU A 7 21.58 -6.18 -11.55
CA LEU A 7 22.35 -6.31 -10.31
C LEU A 7 21.48 -6.29 -9.04
N ASN A 8 20.20 -5.88 -9.13
CA ASN A 8 19.27 -5.80 -8.01
C ASN A 8 17.84 -6.28 -8.35
N SER A 9 17.69 -7.22 -9.30
CA SER A 9 16.39 -7.75 -9.70
C SER A 9 15.94 -8.89 -8.77
N SER A 10 14.71 -8.80 -8.25
CA SER A 10 14.09 -9.89 -7.48
C SER A 10 13.64 -11.03 -8.39
N ILE A 11 13.36 -12.21 -7.81
CA ILE A 11 12.77 -13.35 -8.56
C ILE A 11 11.48 -12.92 -9.29
N LEU A 12 10.66 -12.07 -8.65
CA LEU A 12 9.44 -11.55 -9.25
C LEU A 12 9.74 -10.67 -10.47
N ASP A 13 10.77 -9.81 -10.40
CA ASP A 13 11.19 -8.95 -11.51
C ASP A 13 11.63 -9.79 -12.73
N LEU A 14 12.37 -10.88 -12.50
CA LEU A 14 12.82 -11.78 -13.55
C LEU A 14 11.67 -12.55 -14.20
N LEU A 15 10.73 -13.06 -13.40
CA LEU A 15 9.57 -13.78 -13.92
C LEU A 15 8.63 -12.87 -14.71
N ALA A 16 8.40 -11.65 -14.25
CA ALA A 16 7.57 -10.69 -14.97
C ALA A 16 8.20 -10.29 -16.31
N LEU A 17 9.52 -10.07 -16.35
CA LEU A 17 10.24 -9.84 -17.60
C LEU A 17 10.07 -11.01 -18.58
N LYS A 18 10.23 -12.25 -18.09
CA LYS A 18 10.07 -13.47 -18.90
C LYS A 18 8.64 -13.59 -19.47
N GLN A 19 7.64 -13.15 -18.73
CA GLN A 19 6.23 -13.24 -19.12
C GLN A 19 5.69 -11.98 -19.82
N GLY A 20 6.52 -10.94 -20.00
CA GLY A 20 6.07 -9.66 -20.57
C GLY A 20 5.07 -8.90 -19.69
N VAL A 21 5.09 -9.13 -18.37
CA VAL A 21 4.21 -8.49 -17.40
C VAL A 21 4.88 -7.22 -16.84
N ALA A 22 4.16 -6.11 -16.84
CA ALA A 22 4.66 -4.87 -16.23
C ALA A 22 4.59 -4.93 -14.69
N ILE A 23 5.66 -4.53 -14.02
CA ILE A 23 5.70 -4.35 -12.56
C ILE A 23 5.75 -2.86 -12.24
N ILE A 24 4.85 -2.42 -11.36
CA ILE A 24 4.87 -1.08 -10.77
C ILE A 24 5.26 -1.23 -9.30
N LYS A 25 6.46 -0.75 -8.94
CA LYS A 25 6.91 -0.72 -7.54
C LYS A 25 6.28 0.50 -6.85
N VAL A 26 5.52 0.26 -5.78
CA VAL A 26 4.84 1.29 -4.99
C VAL A 26 5.36 1.31 -3.56
N PRO A 27 5.51 2.49 -2.94
CA PRO A 27 5.91 2.55 -1.54
C PRO A 27 4.82 1.96 -0.64
N ALA A 28 5.20 1.06 0.27
CA ALA A 28 4.27 0.29 1.11
C ALA A 28 3.98 0.91 2.49
N PHE A 29 4.68 1.98 2.87
CA PHE A 29 4.55 2.56 4.21
C PHE A 29 3.10 2.91 4.55
N TYR A 30 2.69 2.58 5.77
CA TYR A 30 1.39 2.90 6.35
C TYR A 30 0.17 2.44 5.52
N ALA A 31 0.32 1.54 4.55
CA ALA A 31 -0.77 1.13 3.66
C ALA A 31 -1.91 0.41 4.38
N SER A 32 -1.65 -0.22 5.52
CA SER A 32 -2.65 -0.96 6.31
C SER A 32 -3.44 -0.10 7.32
N ILE A 33 -3.25 1.22 7.33
CA ILE A 33 -3.79 2.12 8.37
C ILE A 33 -5.06 2.87 7.92
N PRO A 34 -5.05 3.62 6.80
CA PRO A 34 -6.21 4.42 6.42
C PRO A 34 -7.26 3.56 5.75
N CYS A 35 -8.53 3.91 5.96
CA CYS A 35 -9.61 3.33 5.20
C CYS A 35 -9.42 3.62 3.70
N PRO A 36 -9.50 2.60 2.83
CA PRO A 36 -9.22 2.76 1.40
C PRO A 36 -10.25 3.64 0.67
N TYR A 37 -11.40 3.90 1.27
CA TYR A 37 -12.49 4.67 0.65
C TYR A 37 -12.50 6.13 1.06
N ASP A 38 -12.38 6.41 2.37
CA ASP A 38 -12.58 7.75 2.94
C ASP A 38 -11.38 8.26 3.76
N SER A 39 -10.26 7.51 3.74
CA SER A 39 -9.04 7.79 4.51
C SER A 39 -9.24 7.87 6.03
N GLY A 40 -10.41 7.43 6.53
CA GLY A 40 -10.74 7.42 7.94
C GLY A 40 -9.91 6.42 8.75
N LYS A 41 -9.90 6.61 10.07
CA LYS A 41 -9.20 5.71 11.00
C LYS A 41 -9.88 4.34 11.03
N MET A 42 -9.10 3.31 10.74
CA MET A 42 -9.50 1.93 10.96
C MET A 42 -9.22 1.49 12.39
N VAL A 43 -10.17 0.80 13.00
CA VAL A 43 -10.06 0.27 14.37
C VAL A 43 -10.23 -1.25 14.37
N LYS A 44 -9.41 -1.92 15.18
CA LYS A 44 -9.49 -3.38 15.35
C LYS A 44 -10.83 -3.74 15.98
N VAL A 45 -11.55 -4.67 15.37
CA VAL A 45 -12.81 -5.22 15.90
C VAL A 45 -12.67 -6.70 16.28
N ASP A 46 -11.75 -7.42 15.64
CA ASP A 46 -11.38 -8.79 15.95
C ASP A 46 -9.89 -9.02 15.62
N TYR A 47 -9.36 -10.24 15.75
CA TYR A 47 -7.95 -10.59 15.57
C TYR A 47 -7.29 -9.90 14.37
N ARG A 48 -7.76 -10.19 13.16
CA ARG A 48 -7.28 -9.54 11.92
C ARG A 48 -8.27 -8.58 11.30
N LEU A 49 -9.50 -8.50 11.81
CA LEU A 49 -10.58 -7.69 11.25
C LEU A 49 -10.56 -6.26 11.80
N PHE A 50 -10.65 -5.29 10.90
CA PHE A 50 -10.68 -3.86 11.23
C PHE A 50 -11.90 -3.21 10.59
N LYS A 51 -12.45 -2.20 11.26
CA LYS A 51 -13.62 -1.43 10.83
C LYS A 51 -13.28 0.05 10.71
N CYS A 52 -13.69 0.70 9.62
CA CYS A 52 -13.65 2.15 9.52
C CYS A 52 -14.74 2.77 10.40
N LYS A 53 -14.37 3.73 11.25
CA LYS A 53 -15.34 4.45 12.11
C LYS A 53 -16.27 5.38 11.34
N ARG A 54 -15.90 5.78 10.13
CA ARG A 54 -16.63 6.78 9.33
C ARG A 54 -17.59 6.13 8.33
N CYS A 55 -17.10 5.30 7.40
CA CYS A 55 -17.94 4.62 6.42
C CYS A 55 -18.40 3.21 6.81
N GLY A 56 -17.89 2.64 7.92
CA GLY A 56 -18.27 1.30 8.38
C GLY A 56 -17.63 0.13 7.63
N PHE A 57 -16.78 0.38 6.62
CA PHE A 57 -16.05 -0.64 5.87
C PHE A 57 -15.28 -1.59 6.80
N GLN A 58 -15.34 -2.90 6.53
CA GLN A 58 -14.66 -3.93 7.31
C GLN A 58 -13.82 -4.83 6.42
N ALA A 59 -12.56 -5.02 6.80
CA ALA A 59 -11.65 -5.93 6.13
C ALA A 59 -10.47 -6.27 7.03
N ASP A 60 -9.69 -7.29 6.66
CA ASP A 60 -8.43 -7.57 7.32
C ASP A 60 -7.34 -6.54 6.92
N ARG A 61 -6.27 -6.46 7.72
CA ARG A 61 -5.17 -5.49 7.48
C ARG A 61 -4.48 -5.65 6.12
N ASP A 62 -4.37 -6.87 5.59
CA ASP A 62 -3.69 -7.11 4.32
C ASP A 62 -4.58 -6.69 3.15
N SER A 63 -5.89 -6.94 3.25
CA SER A 63 -6.88 -6.42 2.30
C SER A 63 -6.88 -4.88 2.26
N VAL A 64 -6.82 -4.23 3.43
CA VAL A 64 -6.68 -2.77 3.51
C VAL A 64 -5.39 -2.30 2.84
N ALA A 65 -4.26 -2.95 3.15
CA ALA A 65 -2.97 -2.63 2.55
C ALA A 65 -2.99 -2.78 1.02
N ARG A 66 -3.53 -3.89 0.51
CA ARG A 66 -3.63 -4.17 -0.93
C ARG A 66 -4.44 -3.08 -1.65
N LEU A 67 -5.59 -2.68 -1.10
CA LEU A 67 -6.43 -1.65 -1.69
C LEU A 67 -5.72 -0.29 -1.75
N ASN A 68 -5.03 0.09 -0.67
CA ASN A 68 -4.26 1.32 -0.64
C ASN A 68 -3.05 1.30 -1.58
N LEU A 69 -2.34 0.17 -1.69
CA LEU A 69 -1.24 -0.01 -2.64
C LEU A 69 -1.71 0.05 -4.09
N LEU A 70 -2.85 -0.60 -4.40
CA LEU A 70 -3.48 -0.54 -5.72
C LEU A 70 -3.83 0.90 -6.09
N ARG A 71 -4.43 1.65 -5.16
CA ARG A 71 -4.75 3.06 -5.35
C ARG A 71 -3.50 3.90 -5.65
N ARG A 72 -2.41 3.70 -4.90
CA ARG A 72 -1.12 4.40 -5.13
C ARG A 72 -0.53 4.06 -6.51
N GLY A 73 -0.66 2.82 -6.95
CA GLY A 73 -0.15 2.37 -8.25
C GLY A 73 -0.94 2.93 -9.44
N ILE A 74 -2.27 3.09 -9.30
CA ILE A 74 -3.13 3.60 -10.36
C ILE A 74 -3.08 5.13 -10.45
N PHE A 75 -3.19 5.84 -9.32
CA PHE A 75 -3.35 7.29 -9.30
C PHE A 75 -2.03 8.05 -9.11
N GLY A 76 -0.90 7.34 -8.96
CA GLY A 76 0.35 7.91 -8.51
C GLY A 76 0.30 8.25 -7.02
N ALA A 77 1.44 8.12 -6.32
CA ALA A 77 1.51 8.55 -4.94
C ALA A 77 1.36 10.08 -4.87
N HIS A 78 0.17 10.59 -4.55
CA HIS A 78 0.08 11.94 -4.02
C HIS A 78 0.84 11.92 -2.70
N GLN A 79 2.08 12.41 -2.73
CA GLN A 79 2.94 12.52 -1.56
C GLN A 79 2.28 13.50 -0.59
N SER A 80 1.38 13.01 0.25
CA SER A 80 1.12 13.69 1.51
C SER A 80 2.42 13.55 2.30
N HIS A 81 3.19 14.63 2.31
CA HIS A 81 4.39 14.83 3.12
C HIS A 81 4.26 14.15 4.48
N HIS A 82 5.35 13.53 4.92
CA HIS A 82 5.58 13.19 6.31
C HIS A 82 5.14 14.34 7.22
N CYS A 83 4.25 14.05 8.19
CA CYS A 83 4.27 14.77 9.45
C CYS A 83 5.09 13.92 10.41
N GLU A 84 6.37 14.26 10.57
CA GLU A 84 7.06 13.98 11.81
C GLU A 84 6.31 14.67 12.96
N GLY A 85 6.18 13.98 14.09
CA GLY A 85 5.90 14.61 15.37
C GLY A 85 4.51 15.22 15.57
N SER A 86 3.67 14.52 16.33
CA SER A 86 2.82 15.19 17.32
C SER A 86 2.71 14.28 18.53
N VAL A 87 3.79 14.26 19.32
CA VAL A 87 3.66 14.04 20.76
C VAL A 87 3.09 15.32 21.34
N GLY A 88 2.03 15.18 22.13
CA GLY A 88 1.68 16.13 23.19
C GLY A 88 0.17 16.34 23.35
N PRO A 89 -0.26 16.90 24.49
CA PRO A 89 0.13 16.60 25.88
C PRO A 89 -0.67 15.41 26.46
#